data_AF-A0ABD2KLT4-F1
#
_entry.id   AF-A0ABD2KLT4-F1
#
_cell.length_a   1.000
_cell.length_b   1.000
_cell.length_c   1.000
_cell.angle_alpha   90.00
_cell.angle_beta   90.00
_cell.angle_gamma   90.00
#
_symmetry.space_group_name_H-M   'P 1'
#
loop_
_entity.id
_entity.type
_entity.pdbx_description
1 polymer ?
#
loop_
_entity_poly.entity_id
_entity_poly.type
_entity_poly.pdbx_seq_one_letter_code
_entity_poly.pdbx_strand_id
1 'polypeptide(L)'
;MGKVTKSAKKSAGGSGNKTVIWAVEDIVDGPKYETIGTKRQKLYKVRWGETYELASNIPPGLIDLYEKREKKQIKILGPLVTSESSTSEGSLSPKERIPLHQTKFAIEIGDKVKCLSYSEVRNTYKEELLQYFEERAKIDEE
;
A
#
# COMPACT_ATOMS: atom_id res chain seq x y z
N MET A 1 30.32 11.06 -59.74
CA MET A 1 29.07 10.60 -59.07
C MET A 1 29.16 9.09 -58.88
N GLY A 2 28.99 8.58 -57.66
CA GLY A 2 28.97 7.14 -57.38
C GLY A 2 29.33 6.84 -55.92
N LYS A 3 28.38 6.32 -55.14
CA LYS A 3 28.32 6.39 -53.67
C LYS A 3 29.28 5.43 -52.93
N VAL A 4 29.70 5.91 -51.76
CA VAL A 4 30.26 5.17 -50.61
C VAL A 4 29.25 4.14 -50.08
N THR A 5 29.68 2.95 -49.68
CA THR A 5 29.18 2.32 -48.43
C THR A 5 30.28 1.51 -47.72
N LYS A 6 30.60 1.95 -46.50
CA LYS A 6 31.38 1.21 -45.49
C LYS A 6 30.54 0.01 -45.03
N SER A 7 31.07 -1.21 -45.12
CA SER A 7 30.54 -2.33 -44.33
C SER A 7 31.07 -2.23 -42.90
N ALA A 8 30.23 -1.72 -42.01
CA ALA A 8 30.48 -1.76 -40.57
C ALA A 8 30.33 -3.21 -40.10
N LYS A 9 31.45 -3.80 -39.67
CA LYS A 9 31.49 -5.07 -38.95
C LYS A 9 30.74 -4.87 -37.63
N LYS A 10 29.47 -5.30 -37.61
CA LYS A 10 28.60 -5.24 -36.44
C LYS A 10 29.13 -6.24 -35.41
N SER A 11 29.92 -5.77 -34.46
CA SER A 11 30.27 -6.49 -33.24
C SER A 11 28.98 -6.70 -32.45
N ALA A 12 28.30 -7.82 -32.72
CA ALA A 12 27.29 -8.39 -31.83
C ALA A 12 28.06 -9.02 -30.64
N GLY A 13 28.60 -8.14 -29.80
CA GLY A 13 29.27 -8.50 -28.56
C GLY A 13 28.27 -8.47 -27.41
N GLY A 14 28.13 -9.62 -26.74
CA GLY A 14 27.62 -9.67 -25.38
C GLY A 14 26.10 -9.79 -25.25
N SER A 15 25.54 -10.92 -25.68
CA SER A 15 24.38 -11.48 -25.00
C SER A 15 24.81 -11.82 -23.58
N GLY A 16 24.76 -10.83 -22.69
CA GLY A 16 24.93 -11.04 -21.26
C GLY A 16 23.77 -11.92 -20.81
N ASN A 17 24.01 -13.23 -20.74
CA ASN A 17 23.17 -14.16 -20.01
C ASN A 17 23.13 -13.68 -18.55
N LYS A 18 22.20 -12.79 -18.22
CA LYS A 18 21.77 -12.60 -16.85
C LYS A 18 20.99 -13.86 -16.50
N THR A 19 21.71 -14.87 -16.03
CA THR A 19 21.14 -16.05 -15.42
C THR A 19 20.41 -15.58 -14.17
N VAL A 20 19.12 -15.25 -14.33
CA VAL A 20 18.21 -15.08 -13.19
C VAL A 20 17.86 -16.49 -12.75
N ILE A 21 18.79 -17.11 -12.01
CA ILE A 21 18.54 -18.34 -11.28
C ILE A 21 17.72 -17.86 -10.08
N TRP A 22 16.53 -18.44 -9.86
CA TRP A 22 15.51 -18.09 -8.86
C TRP A 22 14.48 -17.05 -9.34
N ALA A 23 13.32 -17.56 -9.79
CA ALA A 23 12.13 -16.74 -9.96
C ALA A 23 11.57 -16.38 -8.58
N VAL A 24 11.16 -15.12 -8.39
CA VAL A 24 10.36 -14.75 -7.22
C VAL A 24 9.02 -15.47 -7.35
N GLU A 25 8.68 -16.34 -6.39
CA GLU A 25 7.42 -17.10 -6.42
C GLU A 25 6.30 -16.40 -5.66
N ASP A 26 6.62 -15.81 -4.50
CA ASP A 26 5.64 -15.11 -3.66
C ASP A 26 6.30 -14.04 -2.78
N ILE A 27 5.51 -13.04 -2.41
CA ILE A 27 5.84 -11.98 -1.46
C ILE A 27 5.18 -12.33 -0.12
N VAL A 28 5.94 -12.27 0.96
CA VAL A 28 5.48 -12.68 2.29
C VAL A 28 5.36 -11.52 3.27
N ASP A 29 6.02 -10.39 3.01
CA ASP A 29 5.93 -9.20 3.87
C ASP A 29 6.34 -7.91 3.09
N GLY A 30 5.92 -6.74 3.58
CA GLY A 30 6.10 -5.42 2.98
C GLY A 30 4.78 -4.66 2.76
N PRO A 31 4.81 -3.44 2.19
CA PRO A 31 6.01 -2.73 1.76
C PRO A 31 6.75 -2.06 2.92
N LYS A 32 8.07 -2.24 2.95
CA LYS A 32 8.98 -1.48 3.81
C LYS A 32 9.59 -0.33 3.00
N TYR A 33 9.77 0.82 3.64
CA TYR A 33 10.48 1.94 3.02
C TYR A 33 11.78 2.21 3.74
N GLU A 34 12.88 2.19 3.02
CA GLU A 34 14.21 2.53 3.56
C GLU A 34 14.86 3.62 2.72
N THR A 35 15.65 4.48 3.38
CA THR A 35 16.43 5.52 2.71
C THR A 35 17.80 4.93 2.36
N ILE A 36 18.01 4.64 1.08
CA ILE A 36 19.28 4.13 0.56
C ILE A 36 19.94 5.28 -0.20
N GLY A 37 20.98 5.86 0.40
CA GLY A 37 21.59 7.11 -0.08
C GLY A 37 20.66 8.31 0.12
N THR A 38 20.29 8.98 -0.97
CA THR A 38 19.40 10.16 -0.95
C THR A 38 17.95 9.86 -1.35
N LYS A 39 17.63 8.59 -1.66
CA LYS A 39 16.31 8.19 -2.16
C LYS A 39 15.64 7.21 -1.21
N ARG A 40 14.35 7.46 -0.96
CA ARG A 40 13.45 6.51 -0.28
C ARG A 40 13.06 5.42 -1.27
N GLN A 41 13.41 4.17 -0.97
CA GLN A 41 13.17 3.00 -1.81
C GLN A 41 12.13 2.09 -1.15
N LYS A 42 11.30 1.46 -1.98
CA LYS A 42 10.24 0.53 -1.56
C LYS A 42 10.79 -0.89 -1.66
N LEU A 43 10.65 -1.66 -0.58
CA LEU A 43 11.17 -3.03 -0.48
C LEU A 43 10.08 -4.01 -0.02
N TYR A 44 10.21 -5.26 -0.44
CA TYR A 44 9.34 -6.36 -0.03
C TYR A 44 10.17 -7.59 0.33
N LYS A 45 9.64 -8.40 1.23
CA LYS A 45 10.22 -9.67 1.61
C LYS A 45 9.68 -10.76 0.70
N VAL A 46 10.56 -11.41 -0.05
CA VAL A 46 10.20 -12.58 -0.87
C VAL A 46 10.40 -13.87 -0.07
N ARG A 47 9.61 -14.91 -0.36
CA ARG A 47 9.54 -16.13 0.46
C ARG A 47 10.89 -16.82 0.72
N TRP A 48 11.76 -16.86 -0.28
CA TRP A 48 13.06 -17.54 -0.20
C TRP A 48 14.22 -16.62 0.19
N GLY A 49 14.02 -15.30 0.17
CA GLY A 49 15.08 -14.32 0.43
C GLY A 49 15.24 -14.08 1.92
N GLU A 50 16.48 -14.01 2.42
CA GLU A 50 16.78 -13.66 3.83
C GLU A 50 16.60 -12.17 4.10
N THR A 51 16.70 -11.32 3.08
CA THR A 51 16.58 -9.86 3.17
C THR A 51 15.33 -9.35 2.45
N TYR A 52 14.99 -8.08 2.67
CA TYR A 52 14.01 -7.39 1.83
C TYR A 52 14.66 -7.06 0.48
N GLU A 53 13.91 -7.32 -0.59
CA GLU A 53 14.29 -7.04 -1.97
C GLU A 53 13.65 -5.76 -2.46
N LEU A 54 14.34 -5.05 -3.34
CA LEU A 54 13.80 -3.84 -3.96
C LEU A 54 12.58 -4.18 -4.80
N ALA A 55 11.56 -3.32 -4.75
CA ALA A 55 10.36 -3.47 -5.58
C ALA A 55 10.69 -3.52 -7.09
N SER A 56 11.79 -2.89 -7.52
CA SER A 56 12.27 -2.94 -8.91
C SER A 56 12.80 -4.31 -9.34
N ASN A 57 13.18 -5.16 -8.39
CA ASN A 57 13.72 -6.50 -8.66
C ASN A 57 12.63 -7.58 -8.68
N ILE A 58 11.42 -7.24 -8.25
CA ILE A 58 10.31 -8.17 -8.12
C ILE A 58 9.36 -8.00 -9.31
N PRO A 59 8.82 -9.08 -9.90
CA PRO A 59 7.82 -8.98 -10.94
C PRO A 59 6.61 -8.14 -10.47
N PRO A 60 6.19 -7.11 -11.23
CA PRO A 60 5.13 -6.20 -10.79
C PRO A 60 3.80 -6.93 -10.55
N GLY A 61 3.51 -7.99 -11.31
CA GLY A 61 2.31 -8.80 -11.10
C GLY A 61 2.23 -9.46 -9.72
N LEU A 62 3.36 -9.82 -9.09
CA LEU A 62 3.37 -10.39 -7.74
C LEU A 62 3.16 -9.32 -6.67
N ILE A 63 3.72 -8.11 -6.89
CA ILE A 63 3.46 -6.96 -6.02
C ILE A 63 1.96 -6.64 -6.06
N ASP A 64 1.37 -6.56 -7.25
CA ASP A 64 -0.05 -6.27 -7.40
C ASP A 64 -0.93 -7.33 -6.73
N LEU A 65 -0.58 -8.62 -6.86
CA LEU A 65 -1.30 -9.71 -6.21
C LEU A 65 -1.20 -9.65 -4.69
N TYR A 66 -0.01 -9.37 -4.16
CA TYR A 66 0.22 -9.20 -2.72
C TYR A 66 -0.55 -7.99 -2.18
N GLU A 67 -0.41 -6.83 -2.80
CA GLU A 67 -1.12 -5.62 -2.37
C GLU A 67 -2.64 -5.77 -2.49
N LYS A 68 -3.14 -6.46 -3.52
CA LYS A 68 -4.56 -6.82 -3.63
C LYS A 68 -5.01 -7.79 -2.55
N ARG A 69 -4.16 -8.77 -2.17
CA ARG A 69 -4.46 -9.72 -1.10
C ARG A 69 -4.53 -9.00 0.25
N GLU A 70 -3.56 -8.13 0.54
CA GLU A 70 -3.58 -7.29 1.74
C GLU A 70 -4.81 -6.39 1.75
N LYS A 71 -5.10 -5.64 0.68
CA LYS A 71 -6.30 -4.80 0.57
C LYS A 71 -7.60 -5.57 0.83
N LYS A 72 -7.72 -6.81 0.33
CA LYS A 72 -8.89 -7.67 0.60
C LYS A 72 -9.04 -8.06 2.07
N GLN A 73 -7.97 -8.01 2.86
CA GLN A 73 -8.00 -8.24 4.31
C GLN A 73 -8.17 -6.94 5.11
N ILE A 74 -8.42 -5.82 4.45
CA ILE A 74 -8.67 -4.55 5.11
C ILE A 74 -10.17 -4.35 5.25
N LYS A 75 -10.61 -4.19 6.50
CA LYS A 75 -12.01 -3.87 6.82
C LYS A 75 -12.08 -2.69 7.75
N ILE A 76 -12.79 -1.65 7.35
CA ILE A 76 -13.08 -0.51 8.22
C ILE A 76 -14.24 -0.89 9.11
N LEU A 77 -13.98 -0.99 10.42
CA LEU A 77 -14.96 -1.38 11.41
C LEU A 77 -15.89 -0.21 11.78
N GLY A 78 -15.33 1.01 11.77
CA GLY A 78 -16.08 2.23 11.96
C GLY A 78 -15.32 3.34 12.68
N PRO A 79 -15.96 4.50 12.87
CA PRO A 79 -15.38 5.62 13.58
C PRO A 79 -15.25 5.32 15.08
N LEU A 80 -14.10 5.67 15.64
CA LEU A 80 -13.82 5.64 17.06
C LEU A 80 -14.12 7.01 17.66
N VAL A 81 -15.04 7.03 18.62
CA VAL A 81 -15.30 8.21 19.45
C VAL A 81 -14.31 8.18 20.60
N THR A 82 -13.12 8.76 20.40
CA THR A 82 -12.19 8.99 21.51
C THR A 82 -12.56 10.29 22.21
N SER A 83 -12.97 10.19 23.48
CA SER A 83 -13.32 11.30 24.36
C SER A 83 -12.13 12.20 24.76
N GLU A 84 -11.05 12.23 23.97
CA GLU A 84 -9.82 12.95 24.30
C GLU A 84 -9.91 14.47 24.08
N SER A 85 -11.07 14.99 23.66
CA SER A 85 -11.39 16.41 23.72
C SER A 85 -11.99 16.83 25.07
N SER A 86 -11.80 16.04 26.14
CA SER A 86 -12.18 16.38 27.50
C SER A 86 -11.11 17.25 28.20
N THR A 87 -10.85 18.44 27.67
CA THR A 87 -10.29 19.56 28.45
C THR A 87 -11.33 20.66 28.54
N SER A 88 -12.52 20.29 28.96
CA SER A 88 -13.52 21.18 29.52
C SER A 88 -14.48 20.30 30.27
N GLU A 89 -14.64 20.53 31.57
CA GLU A 89 -15.79 20.01 32.29
C GLU A 89 -17.05 20.44 31.54
N GLY A 90 -17.75 19.46 30.96
CA GLY A 90 -18.80 19.74 30.01
C GLY A 90 -19.31 18.43 29.47
N SER A 91 -20.40 17.95 30.06
CA SER A 91 -21.25 16.89 29.54
C SER A 91 -21.22 16.84 28.01
N LEU A 92 -20.66 15.78 27.42
CA LEU A 92 -20.78 15.52 25.98
C LEU A 92 -22.27 15.50 25.65
N SER A 93 -22.75 16.53 24.98
CA SER A 93 -24.16 16.54 24.57
C SER A 93 -24.34 15.40 23.56
N PRO A 94 -25.44 14.63 23.61
CA PRO A 94 -25.71 13.56 22.64
C PRO A 94 -25.79 14.01 21.16
N LYS A 95 -25.52 15.29 20.88
CA LYS A 95 -25.66 15.96 19.59
C LYS A 95 -24.34 16.58 19.08
N GLU A 96 -23.23 16.44 19.80
CA GLU A 96 -21.93 16.91 19.29
C GLU A 96 -21.44 16.02 18.15
N ARG A 97 -21.64 16.50 16.93
CA ARG A 97 -21.08 15.88 15.73
C ARG A 97 -19.59 16.16 15.67
N ILE A 98 -18.78 15.14 15.91
CA ILE A 98 -17.34 15.21 15.63
C ILE A 98 -17.17 15.37 14.11
N PRO A 99 -16.42 16.39 13.64
CA PRO A 99 -16.12 16.53 12.22
C PRO A 99 -15.41 15.27 11.68
N LEU A 100 -15.82 14.80 10.50
CA LEU A 100 -15.26 13.60 9.88
C LEU A 100 -13.72 13.66 9.78
N HIS A 101 -13.17 14.84 9.49
CA HIS A 101 -11.73 15.06 9.38
C HIS A 101 -10.94 14.85 10.69
N GLN A 102 -11.61 14.95 11.84
CA GLN A 102 -11.03 14.74 13.17
C GLN A 102 -11.30 13.32 13.69
N THR A 103 -12.06 12.52 12.95
CA THR A 103 -12.47 11.18 13.37
C THR A 103 -11.33 10.19 13.15
N LYS A 104 -11.09 9.34 14.15
CA LYS A 104 -10.24 8.15 14.01
C LYS A 104 -11.12 6.96 13.63
N PHE A 105 -10.59 6.00 12.90
CA PHE A 105 -11.27 4.79 12.49
C PHE A 105 -10.56 3.57 13.04
N ALA A 106 -11.35 2.60 13.51
CA ALA A 106 -10.88 1.25 13.74
C ALA A 106 -10.83 0.51 12.40
N ILE A 107 -9.67 -0.05 12.09
CA ILE A 107 -9.40 -0.75 10.84
C ILE A 107 -8.77 -2.09 11.16
N GLU A 108 -9.40 -3.14 10.68
CA GLU A 108 -8.84 -4.49 10.67
C GLU A 108 -7.95 -4.64 9.44
N ILE A 109 -6.71 -5.11 9.64
CA ILE A 109 -5.74 -5.42 8.60
C ILE A 109 -5.19 -6.81 8.90
N GLY A 110 -5.68 -7.81 8.17
CA GLY A 110 -5.42 -9.21 8.51
C GLY A 110 -5.97 -9.52 9.91
N ASP A 111 -5.13 -10.08 10.79
CA ASP A 111 -5.54 -10.43 12.16
C ASP A 111 -5.38 -9.28 13.19
N LYS A 112 -5.03 -8.07 12.74
CA LYS A 112 -4.72 -6.94 13.64
C LYS A 112 -5.70 -5.79 13.46
N VAL A 113 -6.14 -5.22 14.56
CA VAL A 113 -6.91 -3.96 14.56
C VAL A 113 -5.99 -2.78 14.84
N LYS A 114 -6.04 -1.76 13.98
CA LYS A 114 -5.32 -0.48 14.12
C LYS A 114 -6.31 0.67 14.25
N CYS A 115 -5.86 1.73 14.91
CA CYS A 115 -6.58 3.00 15.01
C CYS A 115 -5.85 4.03 14.14
N LEU A 116 -6.51 4.50 13.08
CA LEU A 116 -5.93 5.45 12.11
C LEU A 116 -6.84 6.67 11.97
N SER A 117 -6.24 7.85 11.78
CA SER A 117 -7.00 9.08 11.53
C SER A 117 -7.68 9.07 10.16
N TYR A 118 -8.81 9.76 10.01
CA TYR A 118 -9.51 9.87 8.72
C TYR A 118 -8.60 10.23 7.56
N SER A 119 -7.63 11.13 7.75
CA SER A 119 -6.66 11.50 6.73
C SER A 119 -5.78 10.32 6.29
N GLU A 120 -5.31 9.49 7.22
CA GLU A 120 -4.50 8.31 6.90
C GLU A 120 -5.33 7.27 6.16
N VAL A 121 -6.57 7.03 6.60
CA VAL A 121 -7.50 6.10 5.94
C VAL A 121 -7.86 6.57 4.54
N ARG A 122 -8.23 7.85 4.39
CA ARG A 122 -8.60 8.43 3.10
C ARG A 122 -7.47 8.37 2.08
N ASN A 123 -6.22 8.54 2.53
CA ASN A 123 -5.06 8.52 1.65
C ASN A 123 -4.62 7.10 1.29
N THR A 124 -4.74 6.15 2.23
CA THR A 124 -4.16 4.81 2.09
C THR A 124 -5.19 3.75 1.68
N TYR A 125 -6.41 3.85 2.20
CA TYR A 125 -7.50 2.87 2.10
C TYR A 125 -8.79 3.52 1.59
N LYS A 126 -8.65 4.32 0.53
CA LYS A 126 -9.74 5.14 -0.02
C LYS A 126 -10.92 4.28 -0.50
N GLU A 127 -10.63 3.16 -1.15
CA GLU A 127 -11.64 2.28 -1.74
C GLU A 127 -12.48 1.61 -0.66
N GLU A 128 -11.81 1.10 0.39
CA GLU A 128 -12.43 0.47 1.55
C GLU A 128 -13.26 1.49 2.35
N LEU A 129 -12.79 2.75 2.44
CA LEU A 129 -13.51 3.84 3.10
C LEU A 129 -14.79 4.23 2.36
N LEU A 130 -14.74 4.27 1.02
CA LEU A 130 -15.93 4.50 0.20
C LEU A 130 -16.92 3.35 0.39
N GLN A 131 -16.45 2.11 0.30
CA GLN A 131 -17.28 0.93 0.51
C GLN A 131 -17.96 0.95 1.89
N TYR A 132 -17.22 1.29 2.95
CA TYR A 132 -17.78 1.43 4.30
C TYR A 132 -18.95 2.43 4.35
N PHE A 133 -18.79 3.60 3.71
CA PHE A 133 -19.87 4.60 3.67
C PHE A 133 -21.05 4.16 2.82
N GLU A 134 -20.81 3.51 1.68
CA GLU A 134 -21.87 2.94 0.84
C GLU A 134 -22.66 1.86 1.57
N GLU A 135 -21.99 0.98 2.31
CA GLU A 135 -22.63 -0.05 3.14
C GLU A 135 -23.44 0.57 4.28
N ARG A 136 -22.91 1.61 4.95
CA ARG A 136 -23.65 2.34 5.99
C ARG A 136 -24.86 3.09 5.46
N ALA A 137 -24.74 3.75 4.31
CA ALA A 137 -25.84 4.49 3.71
C ALA A 137 -27.02 3.56 3.34
N LYS A 138 -26.75 2.32 2.94
CA LYS A 138 -27.79 1.31 2.68
C LYS A 138 -28.53 0.86 3.95
N ILE A 139 -27.86 0.85 5.11
CA ILE A 139 -28.47 0.46 6.38
C ILE A 139 -29.40 1.56 6.90
N ASP A 140 -29.11 2.83 6.63
CA ASP A 140 -29.95 3.96 7.06
C ASP A 140 -31.22 4.13 6.19
N GLU A 141 -31.37 3.36 5.10
CA GLU A 141 -32.55 3.36 4.22
C GLU A 141 -33.58 2.26 4.55
N GLU A 142 -33.29 1.32 5.47
CA GLU A 142 -34.23 0.30 6.01
C GLU A 142 -34.89 0.72 7.32
#